data_AF-A0A0K8TUY4-F1
#
_entry.id   AF-A0A0K8TUY4-F1
#
_cell.length_a   1.000
_cell.length_b   1.000
_cell.length_c   1.000
_cell.angle_alpha   90.00
_cell.angle_beta   90.00
_cell.angle_gamma   90.00
#
_symmetry.space_group_name_H-M   'P 1'
#
loop_
_entity.id
_entity.type
_entity.pdbx_description
1 polymer ?
#
loop_
_entity_poly.entity_id
_entity_poly.type
_entity_poly.pdbx_seq_one_letter_code
_entity_poly.pdbx_strand_id
1 'polypeptide(L)'
;RSLSGSDERQLNKQHYCQFFSNQSKMPCLRLILFFGLMIAVPLTMDAAVYTCNIQLLDGVVQKVCRKLQCPVNCSNGICNMQLQSCMCNKGYEFIGGSCVPTCEPSCGESQICTAPNVCDCAEGYALLNSKCEPFCRTPCDDTQYCAAPNTCACLAGYNNATTGGCEPICMNDCGEHGRCKAPNLCECDEDYSVQGQSGCAPICDAELCANADCIEPYQCICHEGYKLNFDTNKCKPLTESEDDAETQNILHLIDVRSGRD
;
A
#
# COMPACT_ATOMS: atom_id res chain seq x y z
N ARG A 1 34.45 3.44 -72.37
CA ARG A 1 33.88 4.05 -73.60
C ARG A 1 33.80 5.54 -73.37
N SER A 2 34.51 6.24 -74.23
CA SER A 2 34.87 7.64 -74.21
C SER A 2 33.73 8.56 -74.65
N LEU A 3 33.71 9.75 -74.05
CA LEU A 3 33.48 11.09 -74.67
C LEU A 3 32.03 11.42 -75.11
N SER A 4 31.51 12.64 -75.02
CA SER A 4 32.04 14.01 -74.84
C SER A 4 30.87 14.92 -74.38
N GLY A 5 31.04 15.91 -73.49
CA GLY A 5 31.35 17.33 -73.82
C GLY A 5 30.06 18.12 -74.16
N SER A 6 29.75 19.34 -73.73
CA SER A 6 30.51 20.45 -73.10
C SER A 6 29.53 21.59 -72.75
N ASP A 7 29.86 22.37 -71.72
CA ASP A 7 29.59 23.80 -71.43
C ASP A 7 28.29 24.51 -71.90
N GLU A 8 27.61 25.23 -70.99
CA GLU A 8 27.72 26.71 -70.90
C GLU A 8 26.93 27.29 -69.70
N ARG A 9 27.27 28.54 -69.37
CA ARG A 9 27.12 29.26 -68.10
C ARG A 9 26.01 30.33 -68.21
N GLN A 10 25.54 30.85 -67.07
CA GLN A 10 24.83 32.15 -66.85
C GLN A 10 23.32 32.22 -67.22
N LEU A 11 22.41 33.02 -66.60
CA LEU A 11 22.51 34.19 -65.72
C LEU A 11 21.16 34.45 -64.99
N ASN A 12 21.24 34.74 -63.68
CA ASN A 12 20.57 35.81 -62.91
C ASN A 12 19.25 36.46 -63.40
N LYS A 13 18.23 36.51 -62.52
CA LYS A 13 17.33 37.68 -62.41
C LYS A 13 17.04 37.99 -60.94
N GLN A 14 17.62 39.10 -60.50
CA GLN A 14 17.49 39.76 -59.21
C GLN A 14 16.08 40.25 -58.93
N HIS A 15 15.62 40.13 -57.68
CA HIS A 15 14.74 41.13 -57.06
C HIS A 15 15.38 41.57 -55.73
N TYR A 16 16.13 42.68 -55.80
CA TYR A 16 16.58 43.46 -54.65
C TYR A 16 15.35 44.04 -53.94
N CYS A 17 15.10 43.67 -52.69
CA CYS A 17 14.29 44.52 -51.80
C CYS A 17 15.23 45.60 -51.23
N GLN A 18 15.27 46.75 -51.90
CA GLN A 18 15.79 47.99 -51.34
C GLN A 18 14.98 48.35 -50.09
N PHE A 19 15.70 48.64 -49.02
CA PHE A 19 15.19 49.33 -47.84
C PHE A 19 14.54 50.66 -48.26
N PHE A 20 13.23 50.76 -48.11
CA PHE A 20 12.58 52.04 -47.84
C PHE A 20 12.14 52.07 -46.37
N SER A 21 12.53 53.17 -45.75
CA SER A 21 12.21 53.60 -44.40
C SER A 21 10.74 53.37 -44.02
N ASN A 22 10.54 52.85 -42.81
CA ASN A 22 9.55 53.31 -41.85
C ASN A 22 8.18 53.73 -42.43
N GLN A 23 7.22 52.81 -42.52
CA GLN A 23 5.80 53.09 -42.27
C GLN A 23 5.06 51.76 -42.06
N SER A 24 4.55 51.60 -40.84
CA SER A 24 3.36 50.81 -40.52
C SER A 24 2.29 50.89 -41.61
N LYS A 25 1.91 49.77 -42.22
CA LYS A 25 0.71 49.69 -43.07
C LYS A 25 -0.15 48.48 -42.74
N MET A 26 -1.34 48.85 -42.23
CA MET A 26 -2.55 48.09 -41.97
C MET A 26 -3.05 47.29 -43.20
N PRO A 27 -3.92 46.28 -43.02
CA PRO A 27 -4.47 45.51 -44.12
C PRO A 27 -5.54 46.28 -44.90
N CYS A 28 -5.55 46.11 -46.23
CA CYS A 28 -6.50 46.68 -47.17
C CYS A 28 -7.96 46.29 -46.84
N LEU A 29 -8.76 47.30 -46.48
CA LEU A 29 -10.21 47.22 -46.41
C LEU A 29 -10.80 47.41 -47.83
N ARG A 30 -11.37 46.35 -48.42
CA ARG A 30 -12.23 46.48 -49.61
C ARG A 30 -13.53 47.16 -49.18
N LEU A 31 -13.72 48.41 -49.59
CA LEU A 31 -15.01 49.11 -49.47
C LEU A 31 -16.01 48.44 -50.43
N ILE A 32 -16.90 47.59 -49.88
CA ILE A 32 -18.18 47.27 -50.52
C ILE A 32 -19.23 47.99 -49.69
N LEU A 33 -19.81 49.04 -50.28
CA LEU A 33 -20.94 49.78 -49.73
C LEU A 33 -22.16 48.87 -49.72
N PHE A 34 -22.47 48.27 -48.57
CA PHE A 34 -23.83 47.87 -48.24
C PHE A 34 -24.11 48.25 -46.79
N PHE A 35 -25.23 48.95 -46.62
CA PHE A 35 -25.80 49.43 -45.37
C PHE A 35 -25.97 48.28 -44.35
N GLY A 36 -25.61 48.56 -43.09
CA GLY A 36 -26.03 47.75 -41.93
C GLY A 36 -24.86 47.22 -41.11
N LEU A 37 -24.80 47.68 -39.85
CA LEU A 37 -24.08 47.12 -38.71
C LEU A 37 -23.16 45.92 -39.00
N MET A 38 -21.83 46.15 -38.98
CA MET A 38 -20.87 45.09 -38.70
C MET A 38 -19.87 45.61 -37.69
N ILE A 39 -20.07 45.15 -36.44
CA ILE A 39 -19.08 45.21 -35.38
C ILE A 39 -17.87 44.43 -35.89
N ALA A 40 -16.81 45.13 -36.27
CA ALA A 40 -15.53 44.50 -36.51
C ALA A 40 -14.97 44.08 -35.14
N VAL A 41 -15.26 42.84 -34.73
CA VAL A 41 -14.53 42.19 -33.64
C VAL A 41 -13.14 41.87 -34.19
N PRO A 42 -12.04 42.41 -33.63
CA PRO A 42 -10.71 41.96 -33.99
C PRO A 42 -10.50 40.56 -33.40
N LEU A 43 -10.86 39.52 -34.14
CA LEU A 43 -10.37 38.17 -33.92
C LEU A 43 -8.95 38.08 -34.50
N THR A 44 -7.95 38.44 -33.70
CA THR A 44 -6.67 37.73 -33.57
C THR A 44 -5.85 38.47 -32.51
N MET A 45 -6.03 38.07 -31.26
CA MET A 45 -5.07 38.38 -30.20
C MET A 45 -3.88 37.42 -30.36
N ASP A 46 -2.91 37.79 -31.18
CA ASP A 46 -1.56 37.18 -31.16
C ASP A 46 -0.51 38.29 -31.05
N ALA A 47 -0.71 39.20 -30.10
CA ALA A 47 0.34 40.05 -29.61
C ALA A 47 1.08 39.30 -28.48
N ALA A 48 2.35 38.96 -28.72
CA ALA A 48 3.37 38.48 -27.77
C ALA A 48 3.59 36.95 -27.64
N VAL A 49 4.31 36.31 -28.59
CA VAL A 49 5.06 35.06 -28.27
C VAL A 49 6.33 34.84 -29.13
N TYR A 50 6.93 35.87 -29.74
CA TYR A 50 8.16 35.69 -30.52
C TYR A 50 9.17 36.80 -30.25
N THR A 51 10.40 36.43 -29.90
CA THR A 51 11.54 37.34 -29.92
C THR A 51 12.29 37.11 -31.23
N CYS A 52 12.48 38.17 -32.01
CA CYS A 52 13.19 38.08 -33.29
C CYS A 52 14.43 38.96 -33.26
N ASN A 53 15.57 38.42 -33.68
CA ASN A 53 16.78 39.19 -33.86
C ASN A 53 17.41 38.88 -35.22
N ILE A 54 18.13 39.86 -35.77
CA ILE A 54 18.83 39.72 -37.04
C ILE A 54 20.18 39.07 -36.76
N GLN A 55 20.48 37.97 -37.45
CA GLN A 55 21.72 37.21 -37.29
C GLN A 55 22.33 36.94 -38.67
N LEU A 56 23.66 36.83 -38.72
CA LEU A 56 24.37 36.38 -39.92
C LEU A 56 24.56 34.86 -39.81
N LEU A 57 23.83 34.09 -40.62
CA LEU A 57 23.92 32.63 -40.69
C LEU A 57 24.38 32.24 -42.09
N ASP A 58 25.47 31.48 -42.17
CA ASP A 58 26.09 31.03 -43.44
C ASP A 58 26.35 32.19 -44.43
N GLY A 59 26.80 33.34 -43.91
CA GLY A 59 27.09 34.54 -44.71
C GLY A 59 25.85 35.31 -45.19
N VAL A 60 24.64 34.90 -44.79
CA VAL A 60 23.38 35.55 -45.15
C VAL A 60 22.76 36.20 -43.91
N VAL A 61 22.31 37.44 -44.05
CA VAL A 61 21.55 38.14 -43.01
C VAL A 61 20.15 37.55 -42.94
N GLN A 62 19.82 36.91 -41.82
CA GLN A 62 18.52 36.26 -41.59
C GLN A 62 17.83 36.82 -40.34
N LYS A 63 16.50 36.96 -40.39
CA LYS A 63 15.67 37.28 -39.23
C LYS A 63 15.33 35.98 -38.51
N VAL A 64 16.01 35.73 -37.39
CA VAL A 64 15.77 34.54 -36.57
C VAL A 64 14.74 34.90 -35.50
N CYS A 65 13.57 34.26 -35.56
CA CYS A 65 12.52 34.41 -34.56
C CYS A 65 12.45 33.16 -33.70
N ARG A 66 12.53 33.32 -32.38
CA ARG A 66 12.35 32.26 -31.40
C ARG A 66 11.00 32.44 -30.71
N LYS A 67 10.22 31.36 -30.66
CA LYS A 67 9.00 31.32 -29.88
C LYS A 67 9.39 31.36 -28.40
N LEU A 68 8.80 32.27 -27.64
CA LEU A 68 9.01 32.32 -26.20
C LEU A 68 8.21 31.17 -25.58
N GLN A 69 8.88 30.11 -25.13
CA GLN A 69 8.25 28.98 -24.43
C GLN A 69 8.18 29.29 -22.94
N CYS A 70 7.05 28.92 -22.31
CA CYS A 70 6.96 28.95 -20.86
C CYS A 70 8.02 27.98 -20.29
N PRO A 71 8.80 28.38 -19.28
CA PRO A 71 9.83 27.49 -18.71
C PRO A 71 9.22 26.31 -17.96
N VAL A 72 7.93 26.39 -17.61
CA VAL A 72 7.18 25.39 -16.84
C VAL A 72 5.88 25.00 -17.55
N ASN A 73 5.40 23.78 -17.29
CA ASN A 73 4.12 23.29 -17.81
C ASN A 73 2.97 23.84 -16.94
N CYS A 74 2.28 24.87 -17.42
CA CYS A 74 1.15 25.50 -16.70
C CYS A 74 -0.19 24.80 -16.99
N SER A 75 -0.32 23.52 -16.61
CA SER A 75 -1.65 22.91 -16.52
C SER A 75 -2.47 23.63 -15.43
N ASN A 76 -3.77 23.87 -15.67
CA ASN A 76 -4.66 24.58 -14.73
C ASN A 76 -4.25 26.02 -14.37
N GLY A 77 -3.59 26.72 -15.30
CA GLY A 77 -3.28 28.14 -15.16
C GLY A 77 -2.95 28.80 -16.49
N ILE A 78 -2.57 30.06 -16.42
CA ILE A 78 -2.13 30.87 -17.56
C ILE A 78 -0.66 31.20 -17.36
N CYS A 79 0.19 30.92 -18.37
CA CYS A 79 1.60 31.28 -18.29
C CYS A 79 1.78 32.81 -18.40
N ASN A 80 2.40 33.41 -17.38
CA ASN A 80 2.82 34.79 -17.41
C ASN A 80 4.25 34.89 -17.94
N MET A 81 4.38 35.34 -19.19
CA MET A 81 5.67 35.42 -19.89
C MET A 81 6.63 36.46 -19.29
N GLN A 82 6.11 37.50 -18.62
CA GLN A 82 6.93 38.54 -18.00
C GLN A 82 7.53 38.06 -16.68
N LEU A 83 6.78 37.29 -15.91
CA LEU A 83 7.22 36.71 -14.64
C LEU A 83 7.85 35.32 -14.79
N GLN A 84 7.82 34.75 -16.00
CA GLN A 84 8.29 33.41 -16.31
C GLN A 84 7.69 32.34 -15.38
N SER A 85 6.41 32.51 -15.00
CA SER A 85 5.73 31.69 -13.99
C SER A 85 4.25 31.50 -14.34
N CYS A 86 3.58 30.53 -13.72
CA CYS A 86 2.16 30.25 -13.93
C CYS A 86 1.28 31.08 -12.99
N MET A 87 0.25 31.73 -13.54
CA MET A 87 -0.87 32.28 -12.79
C MET A 87 -1.97 31.23 -12.71
N CYS A 88 -2.18 30.65 -11.53
CA CYS A 88 -3.08 29.51 -11.38
C CYS A 88 -4.57 29.90 -11.41
N ASN A 89 -5.40 28.99 -11.93
CA ASN A 89 -6.86 29.13 -11.91
C ASN A 89 -7.40 29.10 -10.48
N LYS A 90 -8.63 29.58 -10.27
CA LYS A 90 -9.28 29.54 -8.95
C LYS A 90 -9.30 28.11 -8.39
N GLY A 91 -8.87 27.96 -7.13
CA GLY A 91 -8.77 26.66 -6.47
C GLY A 91 -7.49 25.88 -6.78
N TYR A 92 -6.50 26.52 -7.41
CA TYR A 92 -5.16 25.99 -7.61
C TYR A 92 -4.12 26.97 -7.06
N GLU A 93 -3.00 26.43 -6.58
CA GLU A 93 -1.88 27.19 -6.04
C GLU A 93 -0.57 26.81 -6.75
N PHE A 94 0.34 27.78 -6.90
CA PHE A 94 1.62 27.55 -7.57
C PHE A 94 2.64 26.95 -6.60
N ILE A 95 2.85 25.64 -6.69
CA ILE A 95 3.76 24.88 -5.83
C ILE A 95 4.70 24.04 -6.71
N GLY A 96 6.01 24.12 -6.43
CA GLY A 96 7.01 23.27 -7.11
C GLY A 96 7.09 23.46 -8.63
N GLY A 97 6.70 24.63 -9.15
CA GLY A 97 6.73 24.92 -10.58
C GLY A 97 5.45 24.54 -11.35
N SER A 98 4.39 24.11 -10.67
CA SER A 98 3.11 23.75 -11.28
C SER A 98 1.93 24.30 -10.49
N CYS A 99 0.76 24.41 -11.12
CA CYS A 99 -0.49 24.74 -10.45
C CYS A 99 -1.12 23.46 -9.90
N VAL A 100 -1.04 23.27 -8.59
CA VAL A 100 -1.62 22.12 -7.88
C VAL A 100 -2.98 22.49 -7.29
N PRO A 101 -3.96 21.57 -7.28
CA PRO A 101 -5.29 21.86 -6.75
C PRO A 101 -5.27 22.07 -5.23
N THR A 102 -6.18 22.89 -4.74
CA THR A 102 -6.39 23.18 -3.32
C THR A 102 -7.71 22.55 -2.85
N CYS A 103 -7.69 21.90 -1.69
CA CYS A 103 -8.85 21.26 -1.08
C CYS A 103 -9.06 21.83 0.33
N GLU A 104 -10.27 22.33 0.62
CA GLU A 104 -10.68 22.85 1.93
C GLU A 104 -12.00 22.19 2.39
N PRO A 105 -11.99 21.39 3.49
CA PRO A 105 -10.82 21.01 4.29
C PRO A 105 -9.83 20.13 3.51
N SER A 106 -8.62 20.00 4.04
CA SER A 106 -7.59 19.12 3.46
C SER A 106 -8.09 17.68 3.36
N CYS A 107 -7.68 16.97 2.31
CA CYS A 107 -7.97 15.54 2.15
C CYS A 107 -7.37 14.71 3.30
N GLY A 108 -7.93 13.52 3.54
CA GLY A 108 -7.42 12.60 4.56
C GLY A 108 -6.05 12.00 4.22
N GLU A 109 -5.43 11.31 5.18
CA GLU A 109 -4.07 10.75 5.06
C GLU A 109 -3.88 9.80 3.86
N SER A 110 -4.93 9.06 3.48
CA SER A 110 -4.91 8.09 2.37
C SER A 110 -5.48 8.65 1.07
N GLN A 111 -5.57 9.98 0.96
CA GLN A 111 -6.20 10.67 -0.16
C GLN A 111 -5.28 11.75 -0.74
N ILE A 112 -5.49 12.07 -2.01
CA ILE A 112 -4.82 13.15 -2.72
C ILE A 112 -5.85 14.10 -3.34
N CYS A 113 -5.56 15.40 -3.31
CA CYS A 113 -6.37 16.41 -3.97
C CYS A 113 -6.08 16.34 -5.48
N THR A 114 -7.04 15.88 -6.28
CA THR A 114 -6.90 15.71 -7.75
C THR A 114 -7.49 16.87 -8.52
N ALA A 115 -8.49 17.54 -7.94
CA ALA A 115 -9.08 18.78 -8.44
C ALA A 115 -9.54 19.64 -7.25
N PRO A 116 -9.90 20.93 -7.47
CA PRO A 116 -10.31 21.81 -6.37
C PRO A 116 -11.47 21.21 -5.58
N ASN A 117 -11.24 20.97 -4.29
CA ASN A 117 -12.18 20.30 -3.38
C ASN A 117 -12.62 18.89 -3.80
N VAL A 118 -11.79 18.17 -4.57
CA VAL A 118 -12.00 16.77 -4.95
C VAL A 118 -10.84 15.93 -4.42
N CYS A 119 -11.15 15.00 -3.51
CA CYS A 119 -10.21 14.09 -2.90
C CYS A 119 -10.43 12.67 -3.43
N ASP A 120 -9.41 12.08 -4.03
CA ASP A 120 -9.41 10.70 -4.49
C ASP A 120 -8.42 9.86 -3.65
N CYS A 121 -8.55 8.53 -3.69
CA CYS A 121 -7.60 7.66 -3.00
C CYS A 121 -6.20 7.79 -3.61
N ALA A 122 -5.20 7.88 -2.73
CA ALA A 122 -3.81 7.94 -3.15
C ALA A 122 -3.38 6.64 -3.86
N GLU A 123 -2.23 6.68 -4.54
CA GLU A 123 -1.71 5.50 -5.23
C GLU A 123 -1.54 4.32 -4.24
N GLY A 124 -2.06 3.16 -4.64
CA GLY A 124 -2.03 1.96 -3.80
C GLY A 124 -3.11 1.90 -2.72
N TYR A 125 -4.06 2.84 -2.72
CA TYR A 125 -5.29 2.79 -1.93
C TYR A 125 -6.50 2.62 -2.85
N ALA A 126 -7.51 1.91 -2.37
CA ALA A 126 -8.77 1.70 -3.06
C ALA A 126 -9.95 2.10 -2.17
N LEU A 127 -11.03 2.58 -2.78
CA LEU A 127 -12.23 2.93 -2.05
C LEU A 127 -12.97 1.65 -1.61
N LEU A 128 -12.91 1.34 -0.31
CA LEU A 128 -13.63 0.24 0.31
C LEU A 128 -14.48 0.79 1.47
N ASN A 129 -15.77 0.42 1.53
CA ASN A 129 -16.69 0.90 2.57
C ASN A 129 -16.70 2.43 2.78
N SER A 130 -16.59 3.21 1.69
CA SER A 130 -16.49 4.68 1.70
C SER A 130 -15.21 5.25 2.36
N LYS A 131 -14.17 4.43 2.53
CA LYS A 131 -12.85 4.84 3.01
C LYS A 131 -11.78 4.38 2.03
N CYS A 132 -10.69 5.14 1.93
CA CYS A 132 -9.53 4.70 1.16
C CYS A 132 -8.74 3.72 2.01
N GLU A 133 -8.82 2.44 1.67
CA GLU A 133 -8.10 1.36 2.34
C GLU A 133 -6.90 0.92 1.50
N PRO A 134 -5.80 0.49 2.11
CA PRO A 134 -4.62 0.04 1.38
C PRO A 134 -4.95 -1.18 0.50
N PHE A 135 -4.37 -1.18 -0.70
CA PHE A 135 -4.53 -2.24 -1.68
C PHE A 135 -3.20 -2.99 -1.89
N CYS A 136 -3.29 -4.32 -1.88
CA CYS A 136 -2.18 -5.21 -2.14
C CYS A 136 -2.41 -5.92 -3.48
N ARG A 137 -1.51 -5.71 -4.46
CA ARG A 137 -1.63 -6.33 -5.78
C ARG A 137 -1.57 -7.85 -5.71
N THR A 138 -0.65 -8.36 -4.89
CA THR A 138 -0.64 -9.77 -4.49
C THR A 138 -1.51 -9.88 -3.24
N PRO A 139 -2.56 -10.72 -3.24
CA PRO A 139 -3.35 -10.97 -2.05
C PRO A 139 -2.48 -11.44 -0.89
N CYS A 140 -2.75 -10.94 0.31
CA CYS A 140 -2.12 -11.45 1.53
C CYS A 140 -2.66 -12.84 1.87
N ASP A 141 -1.91 -13.59 2.69
CA ASP A 141 -2.35 -14.90 3.17
C ASP A 141 -3.56 -14.78 4.11
N ASP A 142 -4.25 -15.90 4.37
CA ASP A 142 -5.47 -15.95 5.20
C ASP A 142 -5.25 -15.45 6.65
N THR A 143 -4.02 -15.50 7.14
CA THR A 143 -3.63 -15.02 8.49
C THR A 143 -3.11 -13.58 8.49
N GLN A 144 -3.26 -12.88 7.38
CA GLN A 144 -2.75 -11.53 7.16
C GLN A 144 -3.84 -10.58 6.64
N TYR A 145 -3.54 -9.29 6.71
CA TYR A 145 -4.31 -8.23 6.06
C TYR A 145 -3.37 -7.23 5.39
N CYS A 146 -3.88 -6.50 4.41
CA CYS A 146 -3.12 -5.43 3.76
C CYS A 146 -3.05 -4.23 4.71
N ALA A 147 -1.89 -4.00 5.33
CA ALA A 147 -1.69 -2.92 6.30
C ALA A 147 -1.24 -1.61 5.65
N ALA A 148 -0.54 -1.72 4.52
CA ALA A 148 -0.15 -0.60 3.68
C ALA A 148 -0.14 -1.03 2.21
N PRO A 149 -0.05 -0.12 1.23
CA PRO A 149 0.04 -0.48 -0.18
C PRO A 149 1.10 -1.56 -0.45
N ASN A 150 0.67 -2.70 -0.96
CA ASN A 150 1.50 -3.88 -1.20
C ASN A 150 2.29 -4.39 0.02
N THR A 151 1.82 -4.14 1.24
CA THR A 151 2.46 -4.57 2.50
C THR A 151 1.45 -5.31 3.37
N CYS A 152 1.69 -6.61 3.59
CA CYS A 152 0.87 -7.47 4.43
C CYS A 152 1.37 -7.45 5.88
N ALA A 153 0.45 -7.52 6.84
CA ALA A 153 0.75 -7.68 8.26
C ALA A 153 -0.14 -8.78 8.87
N CYS A 154 0.32 -9.39 9.96
CA CYS A 154 -0.42 -10.44 10.64
C CYS A 154 -1.73 -9.94 11.25
N LEU A 155 -2.78 -10.75 11.16
CA LEU A 155 -4.04 -10.51 11.86
C LEU A 155 -3.83 -10.52 13.37
N ALA A 156 -4.79 -9.91 14.09
CA ALA A 156 -4.78 -9.93 15.55
C ALA A 156 -4.74 -11.38 16.08
N GLY A 157 -3.86 -11.63 17.05
CA GLY A 157 -3.62 -12.98 17.56
C GLY A 157 -2.59 -13.79 16.79
N TYR A 158 -1.92 -13.20 15.80
CA TYR A 158 -0.80 -13.80 15.08
C TYR A 158 0.46 -12.92 15.17
N ASN A 159 1.64 -13.53 15.19
CA ASN A 159 2.95 -12.88 15.15
C ASN A 159 3.76 -13.31 13.91
N ASN A 160 4.73 -12.49 13.53
CA ASN A 160 5.64 -12.82 12.43
C ASN A 160 6.48 -14.05 12.81
N ALA A 161 6.34 -15.12 12.03
CA ALA A 161 7.12 -16.33 12.21
C ALA A 161 8.56 -16.14 11.66
N THR A 162 9.53 -16.82 12.27
CA THR A 162 10.95 -16.74 11.88
C THR A 162 11.20 -17.26 10.46
N THR A 163 10.37 -18.19 9.99
CA THR A 163 10.41 -18.79 8.65
C THR A 163 9.70 -17.95 7.59
N GLY A 164 9.14 -16.81 7.97
CA GLY A 164 8.19 -16.04 7.15
C GLY A 164 6.74 -16.49 7.36
N GLY A 165 5.80 -15.57 7.15
CA GLY A 165 4.38 -15.77 7.42
C GLY A 165 3.98 -15.39 8.85
N CYS A 166 2.75 -15.75 9.23
CA CYS A 166 2.17 -15.41 10.52
C CYS A 166 1.80 -16.69 11.29
N GLU A 167 2.37 -16.85 12.49
CA GLU A 167 2.06 -17.95 13.40
C GLU A 167 1.06 -17.49 14.48
N PRO A 168 0.19 -18.37 14.98
CA PRO A 168 -0.80 -18.01 15.98
C PRO A 168 -0.18 -17.86 17.38
N ILE A 169 -0.74 -16.95 18.17
CA ILE A 169 -0.33 -16.67 19.55
C ILE A 169 -1.27 -17.40 20.52
N CYS A 170 -0.71 -18.16 21.48
CA CYS A 170 -1.45 -18.85 22.54
C CYS A 170 -1.02 -18.35 23.93
N MET A 171 -1.97 -18.01 24.80
CA MET A 171 -1.74 -17.27 26.06
C MET A 171 -0.77 -17.91 27.07
N ASN A 172 -0.71 -19.24 27.14
CA ASN A 172 0.11 -19.96 28.13
C ASN A 172 1.20 -20.83 27.50
N ASP A 173 1.44 -20.70 26.19
CA ASP A 173 2.04 -21.76 25.38
C ASP A 173 1.24 -23.07 25.49
N CYS A 174 1.23 -23.92 24.46
CA CYS A 174 0.35 -25.11 24.48
C CYS A 174 0.88 -26.25 25.37
N GLY A 175 2.02 -26.03 26.04
CA GLY A 175 2.79 -27.05 26.75
C GLY A 175 3.62 -27.89 25.78
N GLU A 176 4.38 -28.84 26.33
CA GLU A 176 5.26 -29.74 25.54
C GLU A 176 4.47 -30.67 24.61
N HIS A 177 3.23 -31.01 24.97
CA HIS A 177 2.37 -31.95 24.26
C HIS A 177 1.27 -31.27 23.44
N GLY A 178 1.56 -30.08 22.91
CA GLY A 178 0.63 -29.35 22.09
C GLY A 178 1.29 -28.28 21.24
N ARG A 179 0.61 -27.91 20.17
CA ARG A 179 1.00 -26.80 19.29
C ARG A 179 -0.13 -25.81 19.12
N CYS A 180 0.21 -24.53 18.96
CA CYS A 180 -0.79 -23.49 18.70
C CYS A 180 -1.32 -23.65 17.27
N LYS A 181 -2.62 -23.96 17.14
CA LYS A 181 -3.29 -24.16 15.85
C LYS A 181 -3.95 -22.90 15.33
N ALA A 182 -4.53 -22.11 16.25
CA ALA A 182 -5.13 -20.82 15.99
C ALA A 182 -4.97 -19.95 17.27
N PRO A 183 -5.25 -18.64 17.22
CA PRO A 183 -5.08 -17.77 18.38
C PRO A 183 -5.82 -18.32 19.61
N ASN A 184 -5.08 -18.56 20.69
CA ASN A 184 -5.57 -19.17 21.92
C ASN A 184 -6.23 -20.56 21.76
N LEU A 185 -5.91 -21.30 20.69
CA LEU A 185 -6.40 -22.65 20.45
C LEU A 185 -5.23 -23.62 20.27
N CYS A 186 -5.08 -24.52 21.23
CA CYS A 186 -4.09 -25.59 21.20
C CYS A 186 -4.62 -26.84 20.49
N GLU A 187 -3.77 -27.44 19.70
CA GLU A 187 -3.92 -28.80 19.19
C GLU A 187 -2.97 -29.69 19.99
N CYS A 188 -3.55 -30.63 20.74
CA CYS A 188 -2.80 -31.51 21.62
C CYS A 188 -2.38 -32.79 20.89
N ASP A 189 -1.29 -33.38 21.35
CA ASP A 189 -0.82 -34.69 20.90
C ASP A 189 -1.82 -35.80 21.29
N GLU A 190 -1.65 -36.99 20.70
CA GLU A 190 -2.46 -38.15 21.06
C GLU A 190 -2.38 -38.42 22.58
N ASP A 191 -3.52 -38.78 23.17
CA ASP A 191 -3.70 -38.98 24.62
C ASP A 191 -3.59 -37.72 25.51
N TYR A 192 -3.51 -36.53 24.92
CA TYR A 192 -3.62 -35.24 25.62
C TYR A 192 -4.89 -34.51 25.20
N SER A 193 -5.39 -33.64 26.07
CA SER A 193 -6.60 -32.85 25.81
C SER A 193 -6.48 -31.44 26.36
N VAL A 194 -7.21 -30.51 25.75
CA VAL A 194 -7.28 -29.12 26.23
C VAL A 194 -8.07 -29.10 27.53
N GLN A 195 -7.39 -28.76 28.63
CA GLN A 195 -8.01 -28.62 29.94
C GLN A 195 -8.08 -27.15 30.33
N GLY A 196 -9.27 -26.55 30.15
CA GLY A 196 -9.52 -25.13 30.46
C GLY A 196 -8.84 -24.17 29.49
N GLN A 197 -8.26 -23.08 30.01
CA GLN A 197 -7.50 -22.06 29.24
C GLN A 197 -5.98 -22.31 29.25
N SER A 198 -5.54 -23.44 29.80
CA SER A 198 -4.17 -23.71 30.20
C SER A 198 -3.64 -24.97 29.52
N GLY A 199 -3.33 -24.85 28.24
CA GLY A 199 -2.51 -25.82 27.50
C GLY A 199 -3.11 -27.23 27.36
N CYS A 200 -2.26 -28.14 26.90
CA CYS A 200 -2.56 -29.56 26.74
C CYS A 200 -2.15 -30.34 27.98
N ALA A 201 -3.10 -31.04 28.60
CA ALA A 201 -2.85 -31.89 29.76
C ALA A 201 -3.20 -33.35 29.45
N PRO A 202 -2.54 -34.31 30.10
CA PRO A 202 -2.77 -35.73 29.85
C PRO A 202 -4.23 -36.13 30.11
N ILE A 203 -4.73 -37.09 29.33
CA ILE A 203 -6.06 -37.67 29.52
C ILE A 203 -5.98 -38.71 30.64
N CYS A 204 -6.77 -38.52 31.70
CA CYS A 204 -6.95 -39.48 32.79
C CYS A 204 -8.44 -39.75 33.03
N ASP A 205 -8.75 -40.91 33.63
CA ASP A 205 -10.10 -41.23 34.08
C ASP A 205 -10.44 -40.40 35.32
N ALA A 206 -11.46 -39.54 35.23
CA ALA A 206 -11.83 -38.62 36.29
C ALA A 206 -12.37 -39.31 37.56
N GLU A 207 -12.93 -40.52 37.44
CA GLU A 207 -13.45 -41.26 38.59
C GLU A 207 -12.37 -42.04 39.33
N LEU A 208 -11.40 -42.59 38.60
CA LEU A 208 -10.27 -43.32 39.17
C LEU A 208 -9.22 -42.38 39.76
N CYS A 209 -8.95 -41.27 39.07
CA CYS A 209 -8.01 -40.23 39.51
C CYS A 209 -8.67 -39.18 40.43
N ALA A 210 -9.78 -39.52 41.09
CA ALA A 210 -10.37 -38.66 42.10
C ALA A 210 -9.40 -38.51 43.29
N ASN A 211 -9.08 -37.26 43.66
CA ASN A 211 -8.04 -36.91 44.63
C ASN A 211 -6.61 -37.33 44.21
N ALA A 212 -6.33 -37.26 42.90
CA ALA A 212 -5.02 -37.47 42.32
C ALA A 212 -4.70 -36.41 41.27
N ASP A 213 -3.41 -36.12 41.07
CA ASP A 213 -2.92 -35.30 39.96
C ASP A 213 -2.61 -36.20 38.76
N CYS A 214 -3.13 -35.87 37.58
CA CYS A 214 -2.81 -36.56 36.34
C CYS A 214 -1.44 -36.08 35.84
N ILE A 215 -0.44 -36.96 35.85
CA ILE A 215 0.96 -36.59 35.54
C ILE A 215 1.40 -37.04 34.15
N GLU A 216 0.83 -38.13 33.64
CA GLU A 216 1.06 -38.68 32.31
C GLU A 216 -0.25 -39.27 31.79
N PRO A 217 -0.37 -39.57 30.48
CA PRO A 217 -1.56 -40.20 29.94
C PRO A 217 -1.92 -41.46 30.72
N TYR A 218 -3.14 -41.46 31.25
CA TYR A 218 -3.70 -42.57 32.01
C TYR A 218 -2.94 -42.89 33.32
N GLN A 219 -2.08 -41.99 33.80
CA GLN A 219 -1.32 -42.16 35.03
C GLN A 219 -1.52 -40.98 35.96
N CYS A 220 -1.98 -41.27 37.18
CA CYS A 220 -2.19 -40.24 38.19
C CYS A 220 -1.58 -40.59 39.55
N ILE A 221 -1.14 -39.57 40.27
CA ILE A 221 -0.52 -39.68 41.59
C ILE A 221 -1.47 -39.15 42.66
N CYS A 222 -1.73 -39.95 43.71
CA CYS A 222 -2.62 -39.50 44.79
C CYS A 222 -2.11 -38.21 45.44
N HIS A 223 -3.03 -37.30 45.77
CA HIS A 223 -2.68 -36.10 46.53
C HIS A 223 -2.16 -36.47 47.94
N GLU A 224 -1.48 -35.51 48.57
CA GLU A 224 -1.02 -35.64 49.95
C GLU A 224 -2.19 -35.97 50.91
N GLY A 225 -1.98 -36.93 51.80
CA GLY A 225 -3.02 -37.42 52.72
C GLY A 225 -3.90 -38.55 52.16
N TYR A 226 -3.67 -39.00 50.92
CA TYR A 226 -4.36 -40.12 50.30
C TYR A 226 -3.39 -41.27 49.95
N LYS A 227 -3.85 -42.53 50.08
CA LYS A 227 -3.16 -43.74 49.60
C LYS A 227 -3.97 -44.44 48.51
N LEU A 228 -3.28 -45.08 47.58
CA LEU A 228 -3.90 -45.94 46.58
C LEU A 228 -4.54 -47.16 47.26
N ASN A 229 -5.82 -47.38 47.01
CA ASN A 229 -6.50 -48.63 47.36
C ASN A 229 -6.48 -49.58 46.15
N PHE A 230 -5.75 -50.69 46.27
CA PHE A 230 -5.54 -51.65 45.17
C PHE A 230 -6.81 -52.39 44.74
N ASP A 231 -7.85 -52.47 45.58
CA ASP A 231 -9.12 -53.13 45.20
C ASP A 231 -9.96 -52.27 44.26
N THR A 232 -9.87 -50.95 44.41
CA THR A 232 -10.71 -49.98 43.69
C THR A 232 -9.95 -49.13 42.70
N ASN A 233 -8.61 -49.16 42.72
CA ASN A 233 -7.72 -48.28 41.97
C ASN A 233 -8.09 -46.79 42.15
N LYS A 234 -8.42 -46.42 43.40
CA LYS A 234 -8.80 -45.05 43.79
C LYS A 234 -7.96 -44.58 44.98
N CYS A 235 -7.72 -43.27 45.04
CA CYS A 235 -7.09 -42.64 46.19
C CYS A 235 -8.09 -42.52 47.36
N LYS A 236 -7.76 -43.11 48.50
CA LYS A 236 -8.55 -43.02 49.76
C LYS A 236 -7.75 -42.30 50.85
N PRO A 237 -8.40 -41.57 51.77
CA PRO A 237 -7.71 -40.90 52.86
C PRO A 237 -6.89 -41.87 53.71
N LEU A 238 -5.73 -41.43 54.19
CA LEU A 238 -4.95 -42.16 55.18
C LEU A 238 -5.74 -42.22 56.50
N THR A 239 -6.13 -43.42 56.94
CA THR A 239 -6.74 -43.65 58.26
C THR A 239 -5.67 -44.15 59.22
N GLU A 240 -5.61 -43.57 60.42
CA GLU A 240 -4.61 -43.85 61.47
C GLU A 240 -4.71 -45.26 62.12
N SER A 241 -5.28 -46.26 61.44
CA SER A 241 -5.59 -47.55 62.06
C SER A 241 -5.42 -48.80 61.18
N GLU A 242 -4.65 -48.74 60.09
CA GLU A 242 -4.31 -49.95 59.32
C GLU A 242 -2.81 -50.19 59.41
N ASP A 243 -2.44 -51.07 60.36
CA ASP A 243 -1.16 -51.77 60.41
C ASP A 243 -1.03 -52.67 59.16
N ASP A 244 -0.64 -52.10 58.03
CA ASP A 244 -0.06 -52.86 56.92
C ASP A 244 1.42 -52.49 56.80
N ALA A 245 2.18 -53.08 57.73
CA ALA A 245 3.62 -53.21 57.63
C ALA A 245 3.97 -54.24 56.54
N GLU A 246 3.87 -53.83 55.27
CA GLU A 246 4.55 -54.34 54.07
C GLU A 246 3.71 -53.84 52.88
N THR A 247 4.13 -52.82 52.14
CA THR A 247 5.15 -53.01 51.11
C THR A 247 5.74 -51.65 50.73
N GLN A 248 7.05 -51.55 50.94
CA GLN A 248 8.05 -50.92 50.07
C GLN A 248 7.50 -49.92 49.06
N ASN A 249 7.81 -48.63 49.17
CA ASN A 249 8.18 -47.77 48.04
C ASN A 249 7.39 -47.96 46.71
N ILE A 250 6.11 -48.34 46.78
CA ILE A 250 5.29 -48.59 45.62
C ILE A 250 4.80 -47.22 45.24
N LEU A 251 5.21 -46.81 44.05
CA LEU A 251 4.77 -45.62 43.37
C LEU A 251 3.29 -45.38 43.71
N HIS A 252 2.97 -44.23 44.34
CA HIS A 252 1.61 -43.79 44.68
C HIS A 252 0.78 -43.48 43.41
N LEU A 253 0.90 -44.34 42.40
CA LEU A 253 0.59 -44.08 41.01
C LEU A 253 -0.46 -45.10 40.55
N ILE A 254 -1.52 -44.57 39.95
CA ILE A 254 -2.64 -45.33 39.40
C ILE A 254 -2.46 -45.39 37.90
N ASP A 255 -2.33 -46.60 37.34
CA ASP A 255 -2.38 -46.82 35.90
C ASP A 255 -3.80 -47.24 35.49
N VAL A 256 -4.54 -46.33 34.84
CA VAL A 256 -5.94 -46.57 34.45
C VAL A 256 -6.07 -47.34 33.13
N ARG A 257 -4.98 -47.62 32.40
CA ARG A 257 -5.05 -48.54 31.23
C ARG A 257 -5.28 -49.99 31.65
N SER A 258 -4.84 -50.36 32.86
CA SER A 258 -5.00 -51.73 33.39
C SER A 258 -6.44 -52.09 33.82
N GLY A 259 -7.43 -51.23 33.58
CA GLY A 259 -8.85 -51.51 33.85
C GLY A 259 -9.65 -52.06 32.67
N ARG A 260 -9.00 -52.41 31.56
CA ARG A 260 -9.64 -52.85 30.32
C ARG A 260 -9.22 -54.27 29.95
N ASP A 261 -9.56 -55.22 30.80
CA ASP A 261 -9.64 -56.66 30.48
C ASP A 261 -11.10 -57.12 30.40
#